data_AF-A0A3N1H7A8-F1
#
_entry.id   AF-A0A3N1H7A8-F1
#
_cell.length_a   1.000
_cell.length_b   1.000
_cell.length_c   1.000
_cell.angle_alpha   90.00
_cell.angle_beta   90.00
_cell.angle_gamma   90.00
#
_symmetry.space_group_name_H-M   'P 1'
#
loop_
_entity.id
_entity.type
_entity.pdbx_description
1 polymer ?
#
loop_
_entity_poly.entity_id
_entity_poly.type
_entity_poly.pdbx_seq_one_letter_code
_entity_poly.pdbx_strand_id
1 'polypeptide(L)'
;MSGVVVGVVVVLAVPVIAGVVVAVRRRSWPETPAFARPRPVTSPGGPAPDPNAGFFTHRRFAFRKRHFFVGTGCPPVLVADFPSLDVLRREQPVRIARYGIRVWWWFEEDFYREAVGLGADDVRAWVRERERKQRARRDRDRLLSAAEESLRRRANG
;
A
#
# COMPACT_ATOMS: atom_id res chain seq x y z
N MET A 1 40.62 -26.50 30.89
CA MET A 1 40.60 -25.05 30.61
C MET A 1 39.93 -24.67 29.28
N SER A 2 39.92 -25.56 28.28
CA SER A 2 39.32 -25.32 26.95
C SER A 2 37.80 -25.13 26.94
N GLY A 3 37.03 -25.88 27.75
CA GLY A 3 35.55 -25.78 27.76
C GLY A 3 35.01 -24.45 28.32
N VAL A 4 35.69 -23.85 29.29
CA VAL A 4 35.28 -22.57 29.91
C VAL A 4 35.50 -21.41 28.95
N VAL A 5 36.63 -21.41 28.23
CA VAL A 5 36.95 -20.40 27.21
C VAL A 5 35.95 -20.46 26.06
N VAL A 6 35.60 -21.66 25.58
CA VAL A 6 34.59 -21.84 24.52
C VAL A 6 33.21 -21.38 24.97
N GLY A 7 32.80 -21.72 26.19
CA GLY A 7 31.52 -21.27 26.76
C GLY A 7 31.41 -19.74 26.86
N VAL A 8 32.46 -19.07 27.33
CA VAL A 8 32.50 -17.60 27.46
C VAL A 8 32.49 -16.91 26.08
N VAL A 9 33.23 -17.44 25.09
CA VAL A 9 33.24 -16.89 23.73
C VAL A 9 31.86 -17.00 23.07
N VAL A 10 31.18 -18.13 23.21
CA VAL A 10 29.83 -18.32 22.64
C VAL A 10 28.83 -17.37 23.30
N VAL A 11 28.86 -17.25 24.63
CA VAL A 11 27.94 -16.38 25.39
C VAL A 11 28.14 -14.91 25.03
N LEU A 12 29.36 -14.46 24.74
CA LEU A 12 29.64 -13.09 24.32
C LEU A 12 29.39 -12.85 22.83
N ALA A 13 29.59 -13.84 21.97
CA ALA A 13 29.39 -13.71 20.53
C ALA A 13 27.90 -13.61 20.15
N VAL A 14 27.02 -14.36 20.81
CA VAL A 14 25.57 -14.36 20.54
C VAL A 14 24.93 -12.97 20.66
N PRO A 15 25.10 -12.19 21.75
CA PRO A 15 24.51 -10.86 21.87
C PRO A 15 25.13 -9.86 20.91
N VAL A 16 26.42 -9.98 20.58
CA VAL A 16 27.07 -9.13 19.57
C VAL A 16 26.50 -9.40 18.18
N ILE A 17 26.36 -10.67 17.80
CA ILE A 17 25.75 -11.07 16.52
C ILE A 17 24.29 -10.62 16.48
N ALA A 18 23.52 -10.82 17.55
CA ALA A 18 22.15 -10.35 17.64
C ALA A 18 22.07 -8.82 17.52
N GLY A 19 22.95 -8.08 18.20
CA GLY A 19 23.05 -6.63 18.12
C GLY A 19 23.38 -6.14 16.71
N VAL A 20 24.34 -6.78 16.03
CA VAL A 20 24.68 -6.49 14.64
C VAL A 20 23.51 -6.80 13.72
N VAL A 21 22.82 -7.93 13.88
CA VAL A 21 21.64 -8.28 13.08
C VAL A 21 20.50 -7.27 13.28
N VAL A 22 20.25 -6.83 14.51
CA VAL A 22 19.23 -5.82 14.82
C VAL A 22 19.63 -4.45 14.25
N ALA A 23 20.88 -4.03 14.41
CA ALA A 23 21.37 -2.75 13.89
C ALA A 23 21.36 -2.72 12.35
N VAL A 24 21.82 -3.80 11.72
CA VAL A 24 21.77 -4.01 10.27
C VAL A 24 20.32 -4.01 9.79
N ARG A 25 19.39 -4.64 10.53
CA ARG A 25 17.96 -4.56 10.23
C ARG A 25 17.48 -3.11 10.32
N ARG A 26 17.65 -2.41 11.45
CA ARG A 26 17.17 -1.03 11.64
C ARG A 26 17.75 -0.04 10.63
N ARG A 27 19.04 -0.13 10.29
CA ARG A 27 19.70 0.74 9.29
C ARG A 27 19.21 0.51 7.86
N SER A 28 18.49 -0.59 7.61
CA SER A 28 17.92 -0.89 6.28
C SER A 28 16.44 -0.58 6.15
N TRP A 29 15.85 0.08 7.15
CA TRP A 29 14.48 0.56 7.04
C TRP A 29 14.48 1.94 6.39
N PRO A 30 13.65 2.12 5.37
CA PRO A 30 13.49 3.40 4.70
C PRO A 30 12.88 4.43 5.67
N GLU A 31 13.25 5.70 5.50
CA GLU A 31 12.63 6.79 6.27
C GLU A 31 11.14 6.86 5.96
N THR A 32 10.32 6.93 7.01
CA THR A 32 8.86 7.02 6.89
C THR A 32 8.46 8.41 6.35
N PRO A 33 7.85 8.49 5.15
CA PRO A 33 7.37 9.76 4.62
C PRO A 33 6.36 10.44 5.55
N ALA A 34 6.25 11.77 5.52
CA ALA A 34 5.34 12.51 6.40
C ALA A 34 3.86 12.09 6.28
N PHE A 35 3.42 11.72 5.06
CA PHE A 35 2.06 11.22 4.81
C PHE A 35 1.84 9.78 5.33
N ALA A 36 2.92 9.01 5.48
CA ALA A 36 2.93 7.63 5.94
C ALA A 36 2.99 7.51 7.47
N ARG A 37 3.28 8.62 8.16
CA ARG A 37 3.34 8.64 9.61
C ARG A 37 1.99 8.23 10.21
N PRO A 38 1.99 7.37 11.24
CA PRO A 38 0.76 6.99 11.93
C PRO A 38 -0.03 8.22 12.36
N ARG A 39 -1.31 8.27 12.00
CA ARG A 39 -2.24 9.30 12.49
C ARG A 39 -3.33 8.63 13.30
N PRO A 40 -3.84 9.28 14.36
CA PRO A 40 -5.01 8.78 15.08
C PRO A 40 -6.17 8.66 14.09
N VAL A 41 -6.74 7.46 13.98
CA VAL A 41 -7.90 7.22 13.14
C VAL A 41 -9.12 7.26 14.05
N THR A 42 -9.86 8.36 13.99
CA THR A 42 -11.03 8.60 14.86
C THR A 42 -12.32 7.99 14.32
N SER A 43 -12.34 7.55 13.06
CA SER A 43 -13.51 6.90 12.46
C SER A 43 -13.08 5.76 11.54
N PRO A 44 -13.70 4.57 11.66
CA PRO A 44 -13.60 3.51 10.67
C PRO A 44 -14.33 3.98 9.40
N GLY A 45 -13.66 4.79 8.59
CA GLY A 45 -14.15 5.16 7.28
C GLY A 45 -14.27 3.91 6.40
N GLY A 46 -15.27 3.91 5.51
CA GLY A 46 -15.41 2.86 4.50
C GLY A 46 -14.31 2.91 3.43
N PRO A 47 -14.44 2.07 2.39
CA PRO A 47 -13.37 1.86 1.43
C PRO A 47 -13.10 3.14 0.67
N ALA A 48 -11.83 3.52 0.61
CA ALA A 48 -11.38 4.75 -0.01
C ALA A 48 -10.13 4.50 -0.85
N PRO A 49 -9.97 5.17 -2.00
CA PRO A 49 -8.71 5.15 -2.73
C PRO A 49 -7.61 5.82 -1.88
N ASP A 50 -6.40 5.29 -1.97
CA ASP A 50 -5.22 5.87 -1.35
C ASP A 50 -4.23 6.34 -2.43
N PRO A 51 -4.31 7.61 -2.88
CA PRO A 51 -3.48 8.10 -3.98
C PRO A 51 -2.00 8.23 -3.62
N ASN A 52 -1.66 8.21 -2.32
CA ASN A 52 -0.27 8.27 -1.87
C ASN A 52 0.31 6.88 -1.63
N ALA A 53 -0.49 5.83 -1.77
CA ALA A 53 -0.02 4.48 -1.56
C ALA A 53 0.77 3.99 -2.77
N GLY A 54 1.78 3.18 -2.48
CA GLY A 54 2.65 2.66 -3.51
C GLY A 54 3.74 1.76 -2.96
N PHE A 55 4.47 1.15 -3.89
CA PHE A 55 5.65 0.39 -3.59
C PHE A 55 6.89 1.18 -3.94
N PHE A 56 7.93 0.98 -3.14
CA PHE A 56 9.27 1.38 -3.53
C PHE A 56 10.24 0.24 -3.27
N THR A 57 11.26 0.22 -4.11
CA THR A 57 12.28 -0.82 -4.06
C THR A 57 13.48 -0.28 -3.30
N HIS A 58 13.85 -0.94 -2.20
CA HIS A 58 15.10 -0.67 -1.52
C HIS A 58 16.13 -1.73 -1.90
N ARG A 59 17.21 -1.31 -2.56
CA ARG A 59 18.32 -2.19 -2.92
C ARG A 59 19.33 -2.22 -1.78
N ARG A 60 19.75 -3.41 -1.34
CA ARG A 60 20.89 -3.56 -0.42
C ARG A 60 21.96 -4.48 -1.02
N PHE A 61 23.17 -4.33 -0.49
CA PHE A 61 24.34 -5.18 -0.70
C PHE A 61 23.94 -6.65 -0.89
N ALA A 62 24.40 -7.26 -1.97
CA ALA A 62 24.05 -8.60 -2.48
C ALA A 62 22.74 -8.75 -3.29
N PHE A 63 22.43 -7.81 -4.20
CA PHE A 63 21.49 -7.93 -5.34
C PHE A 63 20.01 -8.28 -5.05
N ARG A 64 19.63 -8.64 -3.82
CA ARG A 64 18.23 -8.92 -3.48
C ARG A 64 17.45 -7.62 -3.34
N LYS A 65 16.50 -7.41 -4.24
CA LYS A 65 15.52 -6.31 -4.17
C LYS A 65 14.54 -6.59 -3.03
N ARG A 66 14.29 -5.60 -2.19
CA ARG A 66 13.22 -5.64 -1.19
C ARG A 66 12.15 -4.63 -1.59
N HIS A 67 10.91 -5.09 -1.62
CA HIS A 67 9.76 -4.26 -1.92
C HIS A 67 9.13 -3.82 -0.60
N PHE A 68 8.93 -2.53 -0.45
CA PHE A 68 8.24 -1.97 0.70
C PHE A 68 6.98 -1.29 0.22
N PHE A 69 5.88 -1.54 0.93
CA PHE A 69 4.62 -0.85 0.75
C PHE A 69 4.55 0.34 1.71
N VAL A 70 4.08 1.48 1.22
CA VAL A 70 3.72 2.64 2.03
C VAL A 70 2.35 3.12 1.61
N GLY A 71 1.58 3.64 2.56
CA GLY A 71 0.26 4.23 2.33
C GLY A 71 0.00 5.38 3.29
N THR A 72 -1.12 6.09 3.11
CA THR A 72 -1.48 7.21 3.96
C THR A 72 -1.75 6.77 5.40
N GLY A 73 -0.84 7.09 6.32
CA GLY A 73 -0.87 6.62 7.70
C GLY A 73 -0.39 5.17 7.90
N CYS A 74 0.21 4.57 6.88
CA CYS A 74 0.86 3.26 6.95
C CYS A 74 2.37 3.45 6.79
N PRO A 75 3.18 3.24 7.86
CA PRO A 75 4.63 3.27 7.73
C PRO A 75 5.11 2.13 6.83
N PRO A 76 6.34 2.19 6.30
CA PRO A 76 6.86 1.18 5.39
C PRO A 76 6.69 -0.25 5.90
N VAL A 77 6.02 -1.11 5.13
CA VAL A 77 5.86 -2.54 5.43
C VAL A 77 6.60 -3.36 4.38
N LEU A 78 7.41 -4.31 4.81
CA LEU A 78 8.13 -5.22 3.92
C LEU A 78 7.14 -6.18 3.24
N VAL A 79 7.21 -6.27 1.91
CA VAL A 79 6.42 -7.18 1.09
C VAL A 79 7.34 -8.28 0.58
N ALA A 80 7.17 -9.48 1.13
CA ALA A 80 8.06 -10.61 0.86
C ALA A 80 7.86 -11.21 -0.53
N ASP A 81 6.62 -11.32 -0.99
CA ASP A 81 6.25 -12.00 -2.24
C ASP A 81 5.61 -11.04 -3.25
N PHE A 82 6.31 -9.94 -3.53
CA PHE A 82 5.84 -8.91 -4.46
C PHE A 82 5.50 -9.46 -5.86
N PRO A 83 6.31 -10.33 -6.50
CA PRO A 83 6.00 -10.82 -7.85
C PRO A 83 4.68 -11.57 -7.92
N SER A 84 4.39 -12.44 -6.95
CA SER A 84 3.12 -13.18 -6.92
C SER A 84 1.93 -12.24 -6.69
N LEU A 85 2.09 -11.23 -5.82
CA LEU A 85 1.05 -10.22 -5.60
C LEU A 85 0.77 -9.37 -6.85
N ASP A 86 1.80 -9.04 -7.63
CA ASP A 86 1.67 -8.28 -8.89
C ASP A 86 0.91 -9.06 -9.98
N VAL A 87 0.99 -10.39 -9.96
CA VAL A 87 0.16 -11.24 -10.82
C VAL A 87 -1.27 -11.33 -10.28
N LEU A 88 -1.43 -11.66 -9.00
CA LEU A 88 -2.74 -11.90 -8.38
C LEU A 88 -3.63 -10.65 -8.36
N ARG A 89 -3.07 -9.44 -8.24
CA ARG A 89 -3.84 -8.19 -8.22
C ARG A 89 -4.73 -7.97 -9.44
N ARG A 90 -4.38 -8.60 -10.57
CA ARG A 90 -5.09 -8.47 -11.85
C ARG A 90 -6.39 -9.28 -11.83
N GLU A 91 -6.41 -10.35 -11.05
CA GLU A 91 -7.56 -11.23 -10.93
C GLU A 91 -8.44 -10.79 -9.75
N GLN A 92 -7.83 -10.55 -8.59
CA GLN A 92 -8.57 -10.25 -7.35
C GLN A 92 -7.87 -9.21 -6.49
N PRO A 93 -8.62 -8.45 -5.66
CA PRO A 93 -8.01 -7.59 -4.67
C PRO A 93 -7.12 -8.38 -3.71
N VAL A 94 -5.85 -7.99 -3.61
CA VAL A 94 -4.88 -8.61 -2.72
C VAL A 94 -4.60 -7.73 -1.52
N ARG A 95 -4.54 -8.33 -0.34
CA ARG A 95 -4.21 -7.63 0.89
C ARG A 95 -2.69 -7.43 0.98
N ILE A 96 -2.25 -6.18 1.02
CA ILE A 96 -0.82 -5.83 1.02
C ILE A 96 -0.29 -5.67 2.44
N ALA A 97 -1.02 -4.90 3.24
CA ALA A 97 -0.58 -4.47 4.55
C ALA A 97 -1.76 -4.26 5.48
N ARG A 98 -1.49 -4.42 6.77
CA ARG A 98 -2.40 -4.03 7.85
C ARG A 98 -1.62 -3.17 8.82
N TYR A 99 -2.18 -2.02 9.17
CA TYR A 99 -1.61 -1.14 10.18
C TYR A 99 -2.73 -0.57 11.05
N GLY A 100 -2.72 -0.94 12.33
CA GLY A 100 -3.82 -0.66 13.24
C GLY A 100 -5.13 -1.30 12.76
N ILE A 101 -6.19 -0.50 12.70
CA ILE A 101 -7.50 -0.91 12.19
C ILE A 101 -7.59 -0.90 10.66
N ARG A 102 -6.59 -0.33 9.97
CA ARG A 102 -6.64 -0.16 8.52
C ARG A 102 -5.96 -1.31 7.79
N VAL A 103 -6.54 -1.67 6.66
CA VAL A 103 -6.06 -2.68 5.72
C VAL A 103 -5.91 -2.02 4.36
N TRP A 104 -4.80 -2.28 3.69
CA TRP A 104 -4.54 -1.84 2.33
C TRP A 104 -4.69 -3.00 1.35
N TRP A 105 -5.41 -2.71 0.28
CA TRP A 105 -5.70 -3.60 -0.82
C TRP A 105 -5.06 -3.07 -2.10
N TRP A 106 -4.47 -3.96 -2.89
CA TRP A 106 -4.04 -3.69 -4.26
C TRP A 106 -5.02 -4.37 -5.19
N PHE A 107 -5.57 -3.63 -6.15
CA PHE A 107 -6.39 -4.23 -7.18
C PHE A 107 -6.26 -3.45 -8.47
N GLU A 108 -6.04 -4.16 -9.57
CA GLU A 108 -5.67 -3.54 -10.85
C GLU A 108 -4.48 -2.59 -10.62
N GLU A 109 -4.54 -1.33 -11.04
CA GLU A 109 -3.43 -0.35 -10.91
C GLU A 109 -3.50 0.52 -9.65
N ASP A 110 -4.54 0.37 -8.83
CA ASP A 110 -4.85 1.29 -7.74
C ASP A 110 -4.70 0.65 -6.36
N PHE A 111 -4.51 1.53 -5.37
CA PHE A 111 -4.47 1.17 -3.96
C PHE A 111 -5.70 1.66 -3.23
N TYR A 112 -6.24 0.80 -2.38
CA TYR A 112 -7.43 1.07 -1.61
C TYR A 112 -7.15 0.82 -0.14
N ARG A 113 -7.67 1.68 0.72
CA ARG A 113 -7.59 1.53 2.17
C ARG A 113 -8.98 1.30 2.75
N GLU A 114 -9.02 0.50 3.79
CA GLU A 114 -10.27 0.09 4.42
C GLU A 114 -10.11 -0.08 5.93
N ALA A 115 -11.16 0.17 6.72
CA ALA A 115 -11.13 0.04 8.18
C ALA A 115 -12.25 -0.85 8.79
N VAL A 116 -13.21 -1.33 7.99
CA VAL A 116 -14.42 -2.06 8.42
C VAL A 116 -14.29 -3.58 8.22
N GLY A 117 -13.14 -4.07 7.74
CA GLY A 117 -12.86 -5.51 7.67
C GLY A 117 -13.43 -6.21 6.42
N LEU A 118 -13.64 -5.46 5.34
CA LEU A 118 -14.10 -6.00 4.05
C LEU A 118 -13.22 -7.13 3.51
N GLY A 119 -13.85 -8.07 2.80
CA GLY A 119 -13.18 -9.11 2.03
C GLY A 119 -12.72 -8.63 0.65
N ALA A 120 -12.02 -9.50 -0.08
CA ALA A 120 -11.58 -9.21 -1.44
C ALA A 120 -12.77 -8.95 -2.39
N ASP A 121 -13.85 -9.73 -2.27
CA ASP A 121 -15.04 -9.57 -3.11
C ASP A 121 -15.78 -8.25 -2.85
N ASP A 122 -15.87 -7.82 -1.60
CA ASP A 122 -16.47 -6.54 -1.22
C ASP A 122 -15.69 -5.36 -1.82
N VAL A 123 -14.35 -5.44 -1.75
CA VAL A 123 -13.47 -4.42 -2.35
C VAL A 123 -13.69 -4.39 -3.86
N ARG A 124 -13.74 -5.55 -4.53
CA ARG A 124 -14.00 -5.63 -5.98
C ARG A 124 -15.36 -5.02 -6.32
N ALA A 125 -16.42 -5.38 -5.60
CA ALA A 125 -17.77 -4.87 -5.81
C ALA A 125 -17.81 -3.35 -5.66
N TRP A 126 -17.15 -2.82 -4.61
CA TRP A 126 -17.05 -1.39 -4.39
C TRP A 126 -16.28 -0.66 -5.51
N VAL A 127 -15.16 -1.20 -5.99
CA VAL A 127 -14.40 -0.62 -7.11
C VAL A 127 -15.28 -0.54 -8.36
N ARG A 128 -15.97 -1.63 -8.71
CA ARG A 128 -16.88 -1.66 -9.86
C ARG A 128 -18.03 -0.67 -9.75
N GLU A 129 -18.63 -0.55 -8.56
CA GLU A 129 -19.67 0.45 -8.31
C GLU A 129 -19.16 1.89 -8.48
N ARG A 130 -17.97 2.16 -7.95
CA ARG A 130 -17.31 3.46 -8.09
C ARG A 130 -17.04 3.80 -9.55
N GLU A 131 -16.50 2.86 -10.33
CA GLU A 131 -16.27 3.05 -11.76
C GLU A 131 -17.57 3.32 -12.52
N ARG A 132 -18.63 2.56 -12.24
CA ARG A 132 -19.95 2.78 -12.86
C ARG A 132 -20.44 4.20 -12.60
N LYS A 133 -20.36 4.67 -11.36
CA LYS A 133 -20.73 6.05 -11.00
C LYS A 133 -19.86 7.09 -11.68
N GLN A 134 -18.55 6.83 -11.83
CA GLN A 134 -17.65 7.75 -12.52
C GLN A 134 -17.95 7.84 -14.02
N ARG A 135 -18.23 6.71 -14.67
CA ARG A 135 -18.64 6.69 -16.09
C ARG A 135 -19.95 7.45 -16.29
N ALA A 136 -20.97 7.15 -15.49
CA ALA A 136 -22.26 7.84 -15.55
C ALA A 136 -22.13 9.36 -15.35
N ARG A 137 -21.25 9.81 -14.46
CA ARG A 137 -20.94 11.24 -14.29
C ARG A 137 -20.31 11.84 -15.53
N ARG A 138 -19.27 11.19 -16.09
CA ARG A 138 -18.59 11.67 -17.31
C ARG A 138 -19.55 11.74 -18.50
N ASP A 139 -20.41 10.74 -18.66
CA ASP A 139 -21.39 10.69 -19.74
C ASP A 139 -22.41 11.83 -19.59
N ARG A 140 -22.90 12.08 -18.38
CA ARG A 140 -23.78 13.21 -18.09
C ARG A 140 -23.12 14.55 -18.41
N ASP A 141 -21.88 14.75 -17.97
CA ASP A 141 -21.16 16.01 -18.19
C ASP A 141 -20.90 16.24 -19.70
N ARG A 142 -20.64 15.16 -20.45
CA ARG A 142 -20.53 15.20 -21.92
C ARG A 142 -21.84 15.57 -22.60
N LEU A 143 -22.96 15.00 -22.16
CA LEU A 143 -24.29 15.31 -22.70
C LEU A 143 -24.69 16.77 -22.43
N LEU A 144 -24.42 17.27 -21.23
CA LEU A 144 -24.67 18.68 -20.88
C LEU A 144 -23.83 19.62 -21.76
N SER A 145 -22.55 19.33 -21.94
CA SER A 145 -21.65 20.12 -22.79
C SER A 145 -22.13 20.14 -24.25
N ALA A 146 -22.54 18.99 -24.80
CA ALA A 146 -23.07 18.91 -26.16
C ALA A 146 -24.39 19.67 -26.33
N ALA A 147 -25.27 19.63 -25.31
CA ALA A 147 -26.51 20.40 -25.32
C ALA A 147 -26.23 21.91 -25.32
N GLU A 148 -25.31 22.38 -24.49
CA GLU A 148 -24.89 23.79 -24.44
C GLU A 148 -24.31 24.26 -25.78
N GLU A 149 -23.45 23.47 -26.42
CA GLU A 149 -22.91 23.79 -27.75
C GLU A 149 -24.01 23.89 -28.82
N SER A 150 -25.00 22.98 -28.79
CA SER A 150 -26.11 23.00 -29.73
C SER A 150 -26.99 24.25 -29.57
N LEU A 151 -27.22 24.70 -28.33
CA LEU A 151 -27.96 25.92 -28.04
C LEU A 151 -27.19 27.17 -28.51
N ARG A 152 -25.87 27.22 -28.27
CA ARG A 152 -25.01 28.32 -28.75
C ARG A 152 -25.01 28.42 -30.27
N ARG A 153 -24.94 27.29 -30.99
CA ARG A 153 -25.00 27.30 -32.47
C ARG A 153 -26.34 27.83 -32.99
N ARG A 154 -27.46 27.49 -32.33
CA ARG A 154 -28.79 27.99 -32.69
C ARG A 154 -29.00 29.47 -32.38
N ALA A 155 -28.30 30.02 -31.39
CA ALA A 155 -28.39 31.44 -31.04
C ALA A 155 -27.55 32.35 -31.96
N ASN A 156 -26.54 31.79 -32.63
CA ASN A 156 -25.59 32.53 -33.47
C ASN A 156 -25.84 32.38 -34.99
N GLY A 157 -26.83 31.59 -35.40
CA GLY A 157 -27.23 31.41 -36.81
C GLY A 157 -28.65 31.88 -37.01
#